data_AF-A0A6V8PRJ9-F1
#
_entry.id   AF-A0A6V8PRJ9-F1
#
_cell.length_a   1.000
_cell.length_b   1.000
_cell.length_c   1.000
_cell.angle_alpha   90.00
_cell.angle_beta   90.00
_cell.angle_gamma   90.00
#
_symmetry.space_group_name_H-M   'P 1'
#
loop_
_entity.id
_entity.type
_entity.pdbx_description
1 polymer ?
#
loop_
_entity_poly.entity_id
_entity_poly.type
_entity_poly.pdbx_seq_one_letter_code
_entity_poly.pdbx_strand_id
1 'polypeptide(L)'
;LFFVDRQGEELSQNAIRQMLRRYGEKAHLKGVRVSPHTFRHTFAKLWILNGGDPFSLQKILGHTTMEMVRNYVNLASGDLQSQHRKFSPLDRMRWEK
;
A
#
# COMPACT_ATOMS: atom_id res chain seq x y z
N LEU A 1 26.29 -2.02 -6.29
CA LEU A 1 25.43 -2.41 -5.15
C LEU A 1 24.81 -1.15 -4.56
N PHE A 2 23.47 -1.04 -4.46
CA PHE A 2 22.80 0.19 -3.99
C PHE A 2 22.75 0.28 -2.46
N PHE A 3 22.71 -0.86 -1.77
CA PHE A 3 22.82 -0.97 -0.31
C PHE A 3 23.90 -2.00 0.04
N VAL A 4 24.78 -1.63 0.96
CA VAL A 4 25.90 -2.46 1.42
C VAL A 4 25.89 -2.59 2.93
N ASP A 5 26.53 -3.64 3.43
CA ASP A 5 26.80 -3.79 4.86
C ASP A 5 28.05 -2.99 5.30
N ARG A 6 28.52 -3.22 6.52
CA ARG A 6 29.67 -2.50 7.09
C ARG A 6 31.01 -2.93 6.48
N GLN A 7 31.03 -4.07 5.78
CA GLN A 7 32.20 -4.62 5.08
C GLN A 7 32.23 -4.20 3.60
N GLY A 8 31.15 -3.58 3.10
CA GLY A 8 31.00 -3.21 1.69
C GLY A 8 30.32 -4.28 0.83
N GLU A 9 29.86 -5.37 1.45
CA GLU A 9 29.21 -6.48 0.79
C GLU A 9 27.70 -6.22 0.61
N GLU A 10 27.04 -7.02 -0.24
CA GLU A 10 25.61 -6.89 -0.47
C GLU A 10 24.80 -7.03 0.83
N LEU A 11 23.93 -6.06 1.10
CA LEU A 11 23.10 -6.09 2.29
C LEU A 11 22.08 -7.25 2.23
N SER A 12 22.25 -8.23 3.11
CA SER A 12 21.34 -9.39 3.14
C SER A 12 19.90 -9.02 3.53
N GLN A 13 18.93 -9.80 3.03
CA GLN A 13 17.52 -9.65 3.41
C GLN A 13 17.31 -9.78 4.93
N ASN A 14 18.08 -10.65 5.60
CA ASN A 14 18.00 -10.83 7.04
C ASN A 14 18.50 -9.61 7.80
N ALA A 15 19.52 -8.90 7.29
CA ALA A 15 19.97 -7.65 7.87
C ALA A 15 18.85 -6.60 7.84
N ILE A 16 18.16 -6.43 6.70
CA ILE A 16 17.02 -5.50 6.58
C ILE A 16 15.90 -5.86 7.58
N ARG A 17 15.54 -7.15 7.68
CA ARG A 17 14.52 -7.61 8.64
C ARG A 17 14.90 -7.29 10.08
N GLN A 18 16.16 -7.53 10.45
CA GLN A 18 16.67 -7.23 11.80
C GLN A 18 16.71 -5.73 12.06
N MET A 19 17.11 -4.91 11.09
CA MET A 19 17.09 -3.45 11.19
C MET A 19 15.68 -2.95 11.46
N LEU A 20 14.69 -3.38 10.67
CA LEU A 20 13.30 -2.97 10.85
C LEU A 20 12.74 -3.39 12.22
N ARG A 21 13.04 -4.61 12.67
CA ARG A 21 12.67 -5.06 14.02
C ARG A 21 13.24 -4.14 15.10
N ARG A 22 14.55 -3.83 15.03
CA ARG A 22 15.22 -2.93 15.98
C ARG A 22 14.62 -1.52 15.96
N TYR A 23 14.25 -1.01 14.79
CA TYR A 23 13.57 0.28 14.69
C TYR A 23 12.16 0.24 15.28
N GLY A 24 11.43 -0.87 15.11
CA GLY A 24 10.15 -1.09 15.77
C GLY A 24 10.24 -1.06 17.29
N GLU A 25 11.25 -1.74 17.85
CA GLU A 25 11.54 -1.76 19.29
C GLU A 25 11.90 -0.35 19.80
N LYS A 26 12.77 0.39 19.07
CA LYS A 26 13.15 1.78 19.40
C LYS A 26 11.98 2.76 19.33
N ALA A 27 11.03 2.54 18.43
CA ALA A 27 9.82 3.34 18.31
C ALA A 27 8.72 2.94 19.32
N HIS A 28 9.01 2.00 20.22
CA HIS A 28 8.07 1.47 21.21
C HIS A 28 6.77 0.91 20.63
N LEU A 29 6.82 0.36 19.40
CA LEU A 29 5.66 -0.25 18.76
C LEU A 29 5.36 -1.60 19.42
N LYS A 30 4.21 -1.70 20.09
CA LYS A 30 3.75 -2.92 20.76
C LYS A 30 2.62 -3.59 19.97
N GLY A 31 2.56 -4.92 20.00
CA GLY A 31 1.47 -5.69 19.38
C GLY A 31 1.51 -5.78 17.84
N VAL A 32 2.54 -5.23 17.18
CA VAL A 32 2.68 -5.27 15.72
C VAL A 32 4.07 -5.76 15.34
N ARG A 33 4.13 -6.71 14.40
CA ARG A 33 5.39 -7.16 13.79
C ARG A 33 5.87 -6.09 12.80
N VAL A 34 7.00 -5.47 13.07
CA VAL A 34 7.65 -4.52 12.16
C VAL A 34 8.53 -5.29 11.17
N SER A 35 8.12 -5.32 9.90
CA SER A 35 8.79 -6.13 8.85
C SER A 35 8.59 -5.51 7.45
N PRO A 36 9.39 -5.88 6.43
CA PRO A 36 9.22 -5.36 5.08
C PRO A 36 7.81 -5.62 4.52
N HIS A 37 7.24 -6.79 4.82
CA HIS A 37 5.88 -7.14 4.42
C HIS A 37 4.86 -6.23 5.10
N THR A 38 4.99 -5.97 6.41
CA THR A 38 4.12 -5.02 7.14
C THR A 38 4.16 -3.63 6.52
N PHE A 39 5.36 -3.13 6.18
CA PHE A 39 5.50 -1.83 5.50
C PHE A 39 4.80 -1.82 4.13
N ARG A 40 4.95 -2.88 3.34
CA ARG A 40 4.26 -2.99 2.03
C ARG A 40 2.74 -2.94 2.19
N HIS A 41 2.20 -3.66 3.17
CA HIS A 41 0.77 -3.66 3.51
C HIS A 41 0.29 -2.28 3.95
N THR A 42 1.04 -1.62 4.84
CA THR A 42 0.73 -0.26 5.30
C THR A 42 0.73 0.74 4.14
N PHE A 43 1.74 0.70 3.27
CA PHE A 43 1.80 1.54 2.07
C PHE A 43 0.58 1.32 1.17
N ALA A 44 0.25 0.06 0.86
CA ALA A 44 -0.87 -0.27 0.00
C ALA A 44 -2.22 0.20 0.57
N LYS A 45 -2.42 0.01 1.88
CA LYS A 45 -3.60 0.50 2.58
C LYS A 45 -3.70 2.03 2.52
N LEU A 46 -2.61 2.73 2.84
CA LEU A 46 -2.58 4.20 2.83
C LEU A 46 -2.81 4.78 1.43
N TRP A 47 -2.25 4.15 0.39
CA TRP A 47 -2.48 4.54 -1.01
C TRP A 47 -3.97 4.56 -1.34
N ILE A 48 -4.68 3.46 -1.06
CA ILE A 48 -6.11 3.32 -1.35
C ILE A 48 -6.94 4.29 -0.49
N LEU A 49 -6.64 4.40 0.81
CA LEU A 49 -7.36 5.32 1.71
C LEU A 49 -7.22 6.79 1.29
N ASN A 50 -6.11 7.15 0.67
CA ASN A 50 -5.87 8.49 0.14
C ASN A 50 -6.43 8.68 -1.29
N GLY A 51 -7.26 7.75 -1.78
CA GLY A 51 -7.92 7.85 -3.09
C GLY A 51 -7.03 7.47 -4.28
N GLY A 52 -5.89 6.81 -4.04
CA GLY A 52 -5.00 6.35 -5.09
C GLY A 52 -5.61 5.21 -5.93
N ASP A 53 -5.28 5.18 -7.21
CA ASP A 53 -5.81 4.20 -8.16
C ASP A 53 -5.30 2.76 -7.86
N PRO A 54 -6.19 1.74 -7.77
CA PRO A 54 -5.81 0.36 -7.51
C PRO A 54 -4.92 -0.29 -8.60
N PHE A 55 -5.11 0.07 -9.88
CA PHE A 55 -4.30 -0.51 -10.98
C PHE A 55 -2.86 0.02 -10.96
N SER A 56 -2.70 1.30 -10.65
CA SER A 56 -1.41 1.93 -10.43
C SER A 56 -0.70 1.30 -9.24
N LEU A 57 -1.42 1.07 -8.14
CA LEU A 57 -0.87 0.39 -6.96
C LEU A 57 -0.39 -1.04 -7.29
N GLN A 58 -1.15 -1.80 -8.06
CA GLN A 58 -0.75 -3.15 -8.51
C GLN A 58 0.61 -3.12 -9.22
N LYS A 59 0.78 -2.17 -10.16
CA LYS A 59 2.03 -2.01 -10.92
C LYS A 59 3.19 -1.58 -10.04
N ILE A 60 2.98 -0.61 -9.14
CA ILE A 60 3.98 -0.14 -8.17
C ILE A 60 4.46 -1.29 -7.29
N LEU A 61 3.53 -2.14 -6.84
CA LEU A 61 3.85 -3.29 -6.00
C LEU A 61 4.39 -4.49 -6.77
N GLY A 62 4.37 -4.48 -8.11
CA GLY A 62 4.79 -5.58 -8.95
C GLY A 62 3.92 -6.83 -8.80
N HIS A 63 2.63 -6.67 -8.46
CA HIS A 63 1.73 -7.81 -8.31
C HIS A 63 1.25 -8.31 -9.67
N THR A 64 1.28 -9.62 -9.90
CA THR A 64 0.79 -10.22 -11.15
C THR A 64 -0.73 -10.16 -11.26
N THR A 65 -1.45 -10.17 -10.14
CA THR A 65 -2.92 -10.18 -10.11
C THR A 65 -3.47 -9.05 -9.22
N MET A 66 -4.73 -8.69 -9.47
CA MET A 66 -5.47 -7.73 -8.64
C MET A 66 -5.99 -8.32 -7.32
N GLU A 67 -5.85 -9.63 -7.12
CA GLU A 67 -6.37 -10.32 -5.95
C GLU A 67 -5.78 -9.76 -4.64
N MET A 68 -4.47 -9.53 -4.61
CA MET A 68 -3.82 -8.91 -3.44
C MET A 68 -4.26 -7.45 -3.23
N VAL A 69 -4.58 -6.71 -4.29
CA VAL A 69 -5.02 -5.31 -4.19
C VAL A 69 -6.47 -5.19 -3.73
N ARG A 70 -7.31 -6.16 -4.12
CA ARG A 70 -8.74 -6.21 -3.76
C ARG A 70 -8.96 -6.14 -2.25
N ASN A 71 -8.08 -6.78 -1.46
CA ASN A 71 -8.14 -6.73 0.00
C ASN A 71 -8.02 -5.29 0.54
N TYR A 72 -7.20 -4.44 -0.08
CA TYR A 72 -7.07 -3.03 0.35
C TYR A 72 -8.25 -2.18 -0.11
N VAL A 73 -8.80 -2.44 -1.30
CA VAL A 73 -9.99 -1.74 -1.82
C VAL A 73 -11.21 -2.02 -0.95
N ASN A 74 -11.41 -3.27 -0.54
CA ASN A 74 -12.50 -3.66 0.35
C ASN A 74 -12.41 -3.01 1.75
N LEU A 75 -11.23 -2.52 2.16
CA LEU A 75 -11.08 -1.77 3.41
C LEU A 75 -11.52 -0.30 3.27
N ALA A 76 -11.59 0.23 2.05
CA ALA A 76 -11.95 1.62 1.76
C ALA A 76 -13.37 1.76 1.17
N SER A 77 -14.09 0.65 0.96
CA SER A 77 -15.38 0.59 0.25
C SER A 77 -16.57 1.20 1.00
N GLY A 78 -16.36 1.83 2.16
CA GLY A 78 -17.40 2.61 2.85
C GLY A 78 -17.98 3.77 2.01
N ASP A 79 -17.32 4.14 0.91
CA ASP A 79 -17.67 5.30 0.10
C ASP A 79 -18.25 4.95 -1.30
N LEU A 80 -18.65 3.69 -1.55
CA LEU A 80 -19.10 3.24 -2.88
C LEU A 80 -20.22 4.12 -3.47
N GLN A 81 -21.18 4.53 -2.64
CA GLN A 81 -22.30 5.38 -3.08
C GLN A 81 -21.84 6.79 -3.48
N SER A 82 -20.89 7.37 -2.75
CA SER A 82 -20.29 8.67 -3.05
C SER A 82 -19.46 8.59 -4.33
N GLN A 83 -18.64 7.55 -4.48
CA GLN A 83 -17.85 7.32 -5.70
C GLN A 83 -18.76 7.12 -6.92
N HIS A 84 -19.84 6.35 -6.78
CA HIS A 84 -20.85 6.22 -7.83
C HIS A 84 -21.42 7.58 -8.22
N ARG A 85 -21.90 8.38 -7.25
CA ARG A 85 -22.43 9.73 -7.53
C ARG A 85 -21.40 10.65 -8.19
N LYS A 86 -20.13 10.53 -7.80
CA LYS A 86 -19.05 11.37 -8.32
C LYS A 86 -18.70 11.04 -9.78
N PHE A 87 -18.74 9.77 -10.16
CA PHE A 87 -18.24 9.28 -11.44
C PHE A 87 -19.31 8.72 -12.40
N SER A 88 -20.56 8.62 -11.95
CA SER A 88 -21.69 8.23 -12.80
C SER A 88 -21.86 9.21 -13.96
N PRO A 89 -21.86 8.73 -15.22
CA PRO A 89 -22.14 9.56 -16.38
C PRO A 89 -23.55 10.18 -16.35
N LEU A 90 -24.52 9.47 -15.76
CA LEU A 90 -25.91 9.90 -15.66
C LEU A 90 -26.07 11.11 -14.74
N ASP A 91 -25.26 11.20 -13.69
CA ASP A 91 -25.27 12.36 -12.78
C ASP A 91 -24.65 13.61 -13.44
N ARG A 92 -23.92 13.45 -14.55
CA ARG A 92 -23.31 14.54 -15.34
C ARG A 92 -24.01 14.83 -16.66
N MET A 93 -24.93 13.97 -17.11
CA MET A 93 -25.73 14.22 -18.30
C MET A 93 -26.79 15.29 -18.01
N ARG A 94 -26.46 16.55 -18.30
CA ARG A 94 -27.49 17.57 -18.54
C ARG A 94 -27.97 17.36 -19.97
N TRP A 95 -29.16 16.80 -20.12
CA TRP A 95 -29.84 16.79 -21.41
C TRP A 95 -30.20 18.23 -21.74
N GLU A 96 -29.45 18.88 -22.63
CA GLU A 96 -29.85 20.16 -23.21
C GLU A 96 -31.08 19.89 -24.08
N LYS A 97 -32.18 20.55 -23.71
CA LYS A 97 -33.41 20.60 -24.51
C LYS A 97 -33.27 21.65 -25.60
#